data_AF-A0A0D8LAU6-F1
#
_entry.id   AF-A0A0D8LAU6-F1
#
_cell.length_a   1.000
_cell.length_b   1.000
_cell.length_c   1.000
_cell.angle_alpha   90.00
_cell.angle_beta   90.00
_cell.angle_gamma   90.00
#
_symmetry.space_group_name_H-M   'P 1'
#
loop_
_entity.id
_entity.type
_entity.pdbx_description
1 polymer ?
#
loop_
_entity_poly.entity_id
_entity_poly.type
_entity_poly.pdbx_seq_one_letter_code
_entity_poly.pdbx_strand_id
1 'polypeptide(L)'
;MSEMKTANDPISVLSTSGLTDCSALAVLSDWNGKIYKARTLVHIAGSNLQTTLKNGIDVDDLISELKDELVNGGKVIWVGGVNSQTNLALEMAISQDNRNNEQPILDLFNTNRVSVEIAGSKGVTVHPDGRVELMDGPGRGF
;
A
#
# COMPACT_ATOMS: atom_id res chain seq x y z
N MET A 1 -14.56 -3.18 -1.47
CA MET A 1 -14.79 -1.73 -1.35
C MET A 1 -13.50 -1.12 -0.87
N SER A 2 -13.08 0.03 -1.40
CA SER A 2 -11.83 0.64 -0.97
C SER A 2 -11.96 1.25 0.43
N GLU A 3 -10.98 0.99 1.29
CA GLU A 3 -10.93 1.49 2.66
C GLU A 3 -9.48 1.73 3.10
N MET A 4 -9.27 2.53 4.14
CA MET A 4 -7.95 2.74 4.73
C MET A 4 -8.00 2.61 6.25
N LYS A 5 -6.86 2.24 6.83
CA LYS A 5 -6.62 2.24 8.27
C LYS A 5 -5.25 2.83 8.54
N THR A 6 -5.17 3.77 9.48
CA THR A 6 -3.92 4.38 9.92
C THR A 6 -3.73 4.13 11.41
N ALA A 7 -2.51 3.83 11.82
CA ALA A 7 -2.15 3.60 13.21
C ALA A 7 -0.86 4.33 13.59
N ASN A 8 -0.98 5.22 14.58
CA ASN A 8 0.08 6.09 15.09
C ASN A 8 0.59 5.68 16.49
N ASP A 9 0.34 4.43 16.88
CA ASP A 9 0.70 3.87 18.18
C ASP A 9 1.73 2.73 18.02
N PRO A 10 2.43 2.30 19.08
CA PRO A 10 3.52 1.35 18.92
C PRO A 10 3.11 -0.13 18.76
N ILE A 11 1.82 -0.48 18.85
CA ILE A 11 1.38 -1.88 19.01
C ILE A 11 0.41 -2.35 17.94
N SER A 12 -0.36 -1.45 17.32
CA SER A 12 -1.41 -1.82 16.38
C SER A 12 -0.84 -2.58 15.20
N VAL A 13 -1.53 -3.65 14.82
CA VAL A 13 -1.25 -4.42 13.62
C VAL A 13 -2.34 -4.11 12.62
N LEU A 14 -1.95 -3.81 11.38
CA LEU A 14 -2.89 -3.50 10.30
C LEU A 14 -3.04 -4.70 9.39
N SER A 15 -4.28 -5.07 9.05
CA SER A 15 -4.53 -6.19 8.14
C SER A 15 -5.68 -5.93 7.20
N THR A 16 -5.58 -6.51 6.01
CA THR A 16 -6.65 -6.59 5.02
C THR A 16 -6.66 -7.97 4.37
N SER A 17 -7.84 -8.41 3.96
CA SER A 17 -8.07 -9.69 3.28
C SER A 17 -9.04 -9.53 2.12
N GLY A 18 -9.25 -10.59 1.34
CA GLY A 18 -10.15 -10.56 0.18
C GLY A 18 -9.54 -9.82 -1.00
N LEU A 19 -8.21 -9.83 -1.12
CA LEU A 19 -7.49 -9.30 -2.27
C LEU A 19 -7.59 -10.30 -3.43
N THR A 20 -8.75 -10.34 -4.08
CA THR A 20 -8.96 -11.12 -5.31
C THR A 20 -8.53 -10.26 -6.50
N ASP A 21 -9.37 -9.31 -6.91
CA ASP A 21 -9.08 -8.32 -7.97
C ASP A 21 -8.63 -6.96 -7.38
N CYS A 22 -8.54 -6.88 -6.05
CA CYS A 22 -8.11 -5.70 -5.31
C CYS A 22 -6.60 -5.72 -5.10
N SER A 23 -6.04 -4.58 -4.73
CA SER A 23 -4.67 -4.48 -4.23
C SER A 23 -4.65 -3.88 -2.82
N ALA A 24 -3.54 -4.07 -2.10
CA ALA A 24 -3.27 -3.37 -0.86
C ALA A 24 -1.99 -2.54 -0.99
N LEU A 25 -2.03 -1.32 -0.49
CA LEU A 25 -0.88 -0.44 -0.34
C LEU A 25 -0.65 -0.20 1.15
N ALA A 26 0.53 -0.55 1.64
CA ALA A 26 0.97 -0.18 2.98
C ALA A 26 2.10 0.84 2.90
N VAL A 27 2.01 1.89 3.69
CA VAL A 27 3.01 2.95 3.82
C VAL A 27 3.43 3.05 5.29
N LEU A 28 4.73 2.96 5.54
CA LEU A 28 5.33 2.95 6.87
C LEU A 28 6.39 4.05 6.95
N SER A 29 6.20 4.99 7.86
CA SER A 29 7.02 6.20 8.02
C SER A 29 7.52 6.35 9.47
N ASP A 30 8.42 7.30 9.68
CA ASP A 30 8.97 7.66 11.00
C ASP A 30 9.61 6.49 11.76
N TRP A 31 10.51 5.77 11.09
CA TRP A 31 11.31 4.72 11.73
C TRP A 31 12.15 5.28 12.87
N ASN A 32 12.00 4.72 14.07
CA ASN A 32 12.73 5.17 15.26
C ASN A 32 13.90 4.26 15.66
N GLY A 33 14.28 3.31 14.81
CA GLY A 33 15.27 2.27 15.12
C GLY A 33 14.66 0.95 15.60
N LYS A 34 13.37 0.91 15.92
CA LYS A 34 12.67 -0.30 16.39
C LYS A 34 11.30 -0.52 15.75
N ILE A 35 10.55 0.56 15.51
CA ILE A 35 9.21 0.53 14.89
C ILE A 35 9.01 1.75 13.99
N TYR A 36 8.08 1.61 13.05
CA TYR A 36 7.47 2.72 12.29
C TYR A 36 6.36 3.35 13.14
N LYS A 37 6.49 4.64 13.45
CA LYS A 37 5.51 5.33 14.31
C LYS A 37 4.19 5.56 13.60
N ALA A 38 4.22 5.82 12.29
CA ALA A 38 3.04 6.01 11.47
C ALA A 38 2.99 4.91 10.40
N ARG A 39 1.83 4.27 10.30
CA ARG A 39 1.58 3.17 9.36
C ARG A 39 0.17 3.31 8.81
N THR A 40 0.05 3.28 7.51
CA THR A 40 -1.23 3.33 6.81
C THR A 40 -1.35 2.10 5.91
N LEU A 41 -2.50 1.44 5.96
CA LEU A 41 -2.87 0.32 5.09
C LEU A 41 -4.13 0.69 4.32
N VAL A 42 -4.03 0.66 3.00
CA VAL A 42 -5.11 0.99 2.06
C VAL A 42 -5.50 -0.26 1.28
N HIS A 43 -6.78 -0.60 1.32
CA HIS A 43 -7.39 -1.58 0.43
C HIS A 43 -7.95 -0.85 -0.79
N ILE A 44 -7.47 -1.20 -1.99
CA ILE A 44 -7.83 -0.54 -3.25
C ILE A 44 -8.67 -1.51 -4.08
N ALA A 45 -9.98 -1.27 -4.12
CA ALA A 45 -10.90 -2.10 -4.89
C ALA A 45 -10.59 -2.03 -6.39
N GLY A 46 -10.52 -3.20 -7.04
CA GLY A 46 -10.20 -3.30 -8.46
C GLY A 46 -8.80 -2.82 -8.82
N SER A 47 -7.94 -2.55 -7.82
CA SER A 47 -6.64 -1.92 -8.03
C SER A 47 -6.71 -0.58 -8.76
N ASN A 48 -7.85 0.12 -8.70
CA ASN A 48 -8.10 1.35 -9.46
C ASN A 48 -7.96 2.59 -8.56
N LEU A 49 -7.01 3.46 -8.90
CA LEU A 49 -6.69 4.68 -8.14
C LEU A 49 -7.72 5.80 -8.31
N GLN A 50 -8.60 5.72 -9.31
CA GLN A 50 -9.70 6.66 -9.49
C GLN A 50 -10.93 6.31 -8.62
N THR A 51 -10.83 5.25 -7.81
CA THR A 51 -11.91 4.83 -6.92
C THR A 51 -11.90 5.64 -5.64
N THR A 52 -13.04 6.16 -5.24
CA THR A 52 -13.20 6.83 -3.95
C THR A 52 -13.20 5.83 -2.79
N LEU A 53 -12.52 6.15 -1.69
CA LEU A 53 -12.61 5.37 -0.46
C LEU A 53 -14.01 5.50 0.17
N LYS A 54 -14.35 4.57 1.08
CA LYS A 54 -15.63 4.51 1.81
C LYS A 54 -16.09 5.81 2.50
N ASN A 55 -15.20 6.79 2.67
CA ASN A 55 -15.48 8.06 3.33
C ASN A 55 -15.43 9.28 2.38
N GLY A 56 -15.44 9.08 1.06
CA GLY A 56 -15.38 10.19 0.09
C GLY A 56 -13.96 10.70 -0.21
N ILE A 57 -12.94 10.07 0.38
CA ILE A 57 -11.52 10.42 0.17
C ILE A 57 -11.08 9.95 -1.21
N ASP A 58 -10.48 10.85 -1.98
CA ASP A 58 -9.82 10.53 -3.24
C ASP A 58 -8.50 9.78 -2.95
N VAL A 59 -8.26 8.67 -3.64
CA VAL A 59 -7.08 7.84 -3.41
C VAL A 59 -5.81 8.57 -3.87
N ASP A 60 -5.91 9.47 -4.86
CA ASP A 60 -4.79 10.28 -5.32
C ASP A 60 -4.33 11.27 -4.23
N ASP A 61 -5.26 12.02 -3.64
CA ASP A 61 -4.98 12.94 -2.53
C ASP A 61 -4.34 12.19 -1.35
N LEU A 62 -4.87 11.01 -1.02
CA LEU A 62 -4.28 10.16 0.02
C LEU A 62 -2.86 9.72 -0.31
N ILE A 63 -2.57 9.30 -1.55
CA ILE A 63 -1.21 8.87 -1.93
C ILE A 63 -0.24 10.05 -1.84
N SER A 64 -0.69 11.25 -2.21
CA SER A 64 0.11 12.48 -2.05
C SER A 64 0.44 12.76 -0.58
N GLU A 65 -0.54 12.68 0.32
CA GLU A 65 -0.31 12.82 1.77
C GLU A 65 0.67 11.76 2.30
N LEU A 66 0.51 10.50 1.87
CA LEU A 66 1.40 9.40 2.26
C LEU A 66 2.83 9.59 1.72
N LYS A 67 2.99 10.22 0.55
CA LYS A 67 4.30 10.57 0.00
C LYS A 67 5.00 11.61 0.87
N ASP A 68 4.26 12.61 1.36
CA ASP A 68 4.80 13.63 2.25
C ASP A 68 5.25 13.04 3.62
N GLU A 69 4.53 12.03 4.13
CA GLU A 69 4.95 11.30 5.34
C GLU A 69 6.28 10.56 5.17
N LEU A 70 6.67 10.22 3.94
CA LEU A 70 7.90 9.50 3.62
C LEU A 70 9.10 10.42 3.38
N VAL A 71 9.00 11.73 3.63
CA VAL A 71 10.09 12.71 3.40
C VAL A 71 11.40 12.35 4.12
N ASN A 72 11.31 11.65 5.25
CA ASN A 72 12.47 11.18 6.02
C ASN A 72 12.89 9.73 5.68
N GLY A 73 12.34 9.17 4.60
CA GLY A 73 12.44 7.76 4.23
C GLY A 73 11.37 6.90 4.89
N GLY A 74 11.35 5.62 4.53
CA GLY A 74 10.36 4.69 5.04
C GLY A 74 10.29 3.38 4.29
N LYS A 75 9.12 2.73 4.35
CA LYS A 75 8.86 1.48 3.64
C LYS A 75 7.48 1.51 3.01
N VAL A 76 7.41 1.09 1.76
CA VAL A 76 6.17 0.96 0.99
C VAL A 76 6.03 -0.49 0.57
N ILE A 77 4.86 -1.07 0.80
CA ILE A 77 4.55 -2.45 0.40
C ILE A 77 3.32 -2.41 -0.51
N TRP A 78 3.45 -2.97 -1.70
CA TRP A 78 2.34 -3.18 -2.62
C TRP A 78 2.02 -4.65 -2.75
N VAL A 79 0.77 -5.03 -2.49
CA VAL A 79 0.30 -6.41 -2.58
C VAL A 79 -0.83 -6.50 -3.60
N GLY A 80 -0.53 -7.07 -4.76
CA GLY A 80 -1.54 -7.39 -5.76
C GLY A 80 -2.40 -8.58 -5.32
N GLY A 81 -3.71 -8.50 -5.55
CA GLY A 81 -4.61 -9.62 -5.30
C GLY A 81 -4.33 -10.82 -6.20
N VAL A 82 -4.97 -11.94 -5.91
CA VAL A 82 -4.76 -13.22 -6.62
C VAL A 82 -4.86 -13.11 -8.14
N ASN A 83 -5.77 -12.27 -8.62
CA ASN A 83 -6.00 -12.02 -10.04
C ASN A 83 -5.24 -10.80 -10.58
N SER A 84 -4.58 -10.04 -9.70
CA SER A 84 -3.92 -8.76 -10.00
C SER A 84 -2.41 -8.77 -9.70
N GLN A 85 -1.82 -9.95 -9.55
CA GLN A 85 -0.43 -10.15 -9.09
C GLN A 85 0.56 -10.56 -10.18
N THR A 86 0.13 -10.68 -11.44
CA THR A 86 1.06 -10.89 -12.57
C THR A 86 1.92 -9.65 -12.77
N ASN A 87 3.11 -9.79 -13.35
CA ASN A 87 3.98 -8.63 -13.60
C ASN A 87 3.26 -7.54 -14.42
N LEU A 88 2.52 -7.93 -15.45
CA LEU A 88 1.73 -7.00 -16.26
C LEU A 88 0.64 -6.31 -15.44
N ALA A 89 -0.12 -7.05 -14.62
CA ALA A 89 -1.18 -6.45 -13.81
C ALA A 89 -0.65 -5.50 -12.74
N LEU A 90 0.48 -5.87 -12.11
CA LEU A 90 1.17 -5.02 -11.15
C LEU A 90 1.70 -3.75 -11.82
N GLU A 91 2.38 -3.88 -12.95
CA GLU A 91 2.89 -2.75 -13.74
C GLU A 91 1.75 -1.81 -14.13
N MET A 92 0.68 -2.34 -14.72
CA MET A 92 -0.51 -1.56 -15.06
C MET A 92 -1.10 -0.84 -13.85
N ALA A 93 -1.14 -1.48 -12.68
CA ALA A 93 -1.69 -0.86 -11.48
C ALA A 93 -0.78 0.26 -10.93
N ILE A 94 0.54 0.04 -10.94
CA ILE A 94 1.56 0.96 -10.44
C ILE A 94 1.73 2.17 -11.37
N SER A 95 1.60 1.97 -12.68
CA SER A 95 1.78 3.00 -13.71
C SER A 95 0.49 3.77 -14.04
N GLN A 96 -0.57 3.62 -13.23
CA GLN A 96 -1.81 4.36 -13.42
C GLN A 96 -1.56 5.86 -13.28
N ASP A 97 -2.10 6.62 -14.23
CA ASP A 97 -2.11 8.07 -14.17
C ASP A 97 -3.29 8.59 -13.35
N ASN A 98 -3.04 9.62 -12.54
CA ASN A 98 -4.08 10.43 -11.92
C ASN A 98 -4.67 11.45 -12.91
N ARG A 99 -5.58 12.32 -12.45
CA ARG A 99 -6.20 13.35 -13.29
C ARG A 99 -5.23 14.40 -13.82
N ASN A 100 -4.04 14.51 -13.23
CA ASN A 100 -2.99 15.45 -13.60
C ASN A 100 -1.92 14.83 -14.51
N ASN A 101 -2.11 13.59 -14.99
CA ASN A 101 -1.12 12.79 -15.73
C ASN A 101 0.16 12.49 -14.94
N GLU A 102 0.05 12.37 -13.61
CA GLU A 102 1.11 11.94 -12.73
C GLU A 102 0.89 10.47 -12.35
N GLN A 103 1.96 9.75 -12.02
CA GLN A 103 1.90 8.33 -11.64
C GLN A 103 2.09 8.17 -10.13
N PRO A 104 1.05 8.41 -9.31
CA PRO A 104 1.19 8.61 -7.86
C PRO A 104 1.82 7.41 -7.13
N ILE A 105 1.52 6.17 -7.52
CA ILE A 105 2.13 4.97 -6.92
C ILE A 105 3.61 4.86 -7.30
N LEU A 106 3.96 5.09 -8.56
CA LEU A 106 5.35 5.07 -9.01
C LEU A 106 6.16 6.19 -8.34
N ASP A 107 5.57 7.37 -8.22
CA ASP A 107 6.12 8.51 -7.49
C ASP A 107 6.39 8.19 -6.02
N LEU A 108 5.45 7.51 -5.37
CA LEU A 108 5.61 7.03 -4.00
C LEU A 108 6.78 6.04 -3.90
N PHE A 109 6.91 5.10 -4.85
CA PHE A 109 8.00 4.12 -4.88
C PHE A 109 9.37 4.76 -5.11
N ASN A 110 9.41 5.86 -5.87
CA ASN A 110 10.62 6.61 -6.18
C ASN A 110 10.98 7.64 -5.09
N THR A 111 10.24 7.70 -3.99
CA THR A 111 10.53 8.62 -2.89
C THR A 111 11.89 8.29 -2.25
N ASN A 112 12.67 9.32 -1.95
CA ASN A 112 14.04 9.14 -1.47
C ASN A 112 14.08 8.36 -0.14
N ARG A 113 15.05 7.44 -0.01
CA ARG A 113 15.24 6.60 1.19
C ARG A 113 14.03 5.74 1.56
N VAL A 114 13.16 5.45 0.59
CA VAL A 114 12.07 4.49 0.73
C VAL A 114 12.52 3.12 0.25
N SER A 115 12.23 2.09 1.04
CA SER A 115 12.32 0.70 0.61
C SER A 115 10.97 0.25 0.04
N VAL A 116 11.00 -0.45 -1.08
CA VAL A 116 9.77 -0.92 -1.75
C VAL A 116 9.77 -2.43 -1.78
N GLU A 117 8.67 -3.03 -1.33
CA GLU A 117 8.39 -4.45 -1.46
C GLU A 117 7.12 -4.63 -2.29
N ILE A 118 7.16 -5.56 -3.25
CA ILE A 118 6.01 -5.91 -4.07
C ILE A 118 5.73 -7.39 -3.84
N ALA A 119 4.47 -7.72 -3.62
CA ALA A 119 4.02 -9.08 -3.41
C ALA A 119 2.67 -9.35 -4.09
N GLY A 120 2.23 -10.60 -4.03
CA GLY A 120 0.84 -10.93 -4.30
C GLY A 120 0.30 -12.00 -3.37
N SER A 121 -0.93 -11.78 -2.91
CA SER A 121 -1.58 -12.56 -1.86
C SER A 121 -3.08 -12.26 -1.79
N LYS A 122 -3.86 -13.13 -1.13
CA LYS A 122 -5.26 -12.88 -0.77
C LYS A 122 -5.44 -11.88 0.38
N GLY A 123 -4.36 -11.55 1.09
CA GLY A 123 -4.38 -10.67 2.23
C GLY A 123 -2.99 -10.37 2.75
N VAL A 124 -2.88 -9.31 3.54
CA VAL A 124 -1.62 -8.85 4.10
C VAL A 124 -1.85 -8.33 5.51
N THR A 125 -0.90 -8.63 6.38
CA THR A 125 -0.79 -8.14 7.75
C THR A 125 0.55 -7.41 7.91
N VAL A 126 0.52 -6.22 8.51
CA VAL A 126 1.67 -5.32 8.67
C VAL A 126 1.87 -4.99 10.14
N HIS A 127 3.08 -5.26 10.63
CA HIS A 127 3.46 -5.08 12.02
C HIS A 127 4.17 -3.74 12.27
N PRO A 128 4.20 -3.25 13.53
CA PRO A 128 4.94 -2.04 13.92
C PRO A 128 6.41 -2.01 13.50
N ASP A 129 7.08 -3.16 13.51
CA ASP A 129 8.49 -3.29 13.15
C ASP A 129 8.74 -3.35 11.63
N GLY A 130 7.68 -3.24 10.81
CA GLY A 130 7.75 -3.32 9.35
C GLY A 130 7.81 -4.75 8.81
N ARG A 131 7.68 -5.76 9.67
CA ARG A 131 7.49 -7.15 9.26
C ARG A 131 6.11 -7.31 8.63
N VAL A 132 6.05 -8.11 7.57
CA VAL A 132 4.85 -8.33 6.78
C VAL A 132 4.56 -9.82 6.71
N GLU A 133 3.31 -10.18 6.94
CA GLU A 133 2.81 -11.54 6.82
C GLU A 133 1.77 -11.57 5.70
N LEU A 134 2.00 -12.42 4.70
CA LEU A 134 1.04 -12.66 3.63
C LEU A 134 0.09 -13.77 4.08
N MET A 135 -1.20 -13.58 3.86
CA MET A 135 -2.21 -14.60 4.19
C MET A 135 -1.96 -15.88 3.38
N ASP A 136 -2.02 -17.03 4.06
CA ASP A 136 -1.86 -18.35 3.43
C ASP A 136 -2.85 -18.56 2.28
N GLY A 137 -2.36 -19.15 1.20
CA GLY A 137 -3.17 -19.51 0.05
C GLY A 137 -2.55 -19.09 -1.29
N PRO A 138 -3.36 -18.96 -2.35
CA PRO A 138 -2.89 -18.49 -3.65
C PRO A 138 -2.31 -17.09 -3.56
N GLY A 139 -1.14 -16.92 -4.14
CA GLY A 139 -0.36 -15.69 -4.06
C GLY A 139 1.00 -15.96 -4.67
N ARG A 140 1.61 -14.97 -5.33
CA ARG A 140 3.01 -15.08 -5.80
C ARG A 140 4.00 -15.01 -4.64
N GLY A 141 3.60 -14.53 -3.47
CA GLY A 141 4.54 -14.18 -2.40
C GLY A 141 5.22 -12.83 -2.69
N PHE A 142 6.34 -12.56 -2.04
CA PHE A 142 7.22 -11.43 -2.37
C PHE A 142 7.96 -11.73 -3.68
#